data_AF-A0A834SUI1-F1
#
_entry.id   AF-A0A834SUI1-F1
#
_cell.length_a   1.000
_cell.length_b   1.000
_cell.length_c   1.000
_cell.angle_alpha   90.00
_cell.angle_beta   90.00
_cell.angle_gamma   90.00
#
_symmetry.space_group_name_H-M   'P 1'
#
loop_
_entity.id
_entity.type
_entity.pdbx_description
1 polymer ?
#
loop_
_entity_poly.entity_id
_entity_poly.type
_entity_poly.pdbx_seq_one_letter_code
_entity_poly.pdbx_strand_id
1 'polypeptide(L)'
;MMMVVAAVAMVGLTSTGEAQTVSTCASKLTACVDYINTTTTPPSSCCTPLKQTVETDLTCLCNLYNTPGLLESFGVTVAQALNLSTRCGVTSNLSSCNGTLP
;
A
#
# COMPACT_ATOMS: atom_id res chain seq x y z
N MET A 1 -31.79 36.60 23.31
CA MET A 1 -32.76 35.57 22.88
C MET A 1 -32.60 35.41 21.37
N MET A 2 -31.75 34.47 20.95
CA MET A 2 -32.14 33.22 20.27
C MET A 2 -32.52 33.42 18.80
N MET A 3 -31.55 33.22 17.91
CA MET A 3 -31.78 32.53 16.64
C MET A 3 -30.61 31.55 16.39
N VAL A 4 -30.86 30.31 16.79
CA VAL A 4 -30.49 29.05 16.12
C VAL A 4 -29.13 28.91 15.42
N VAL A 5 -28.25 28.14 16.09
CA VAL A 5 -27.44 27.02 15.57
C VAL A 5 -27.45 26.76 14.05
N ALA A 6 -26.35 27.10 13.37
CA ALA A 6 -25.88 26.42 12.16
C ALA A 6 -24.47 26.91 11.78
N ALA A 7 -23.44 26.43 12.46
CA ALA A 7 -22.06 26.54 11.98
C ALA A 7 -21.40 25.16 12.13
N VAL A 8 -21.70 24.32 11.14
CA VAL A 8 -20.90 23.21 10.60
C VAL A 8 -19.66 22.85 11.44
N ALA A 9 -19.86 22.16 12.57
CA ALA A 9 -18.78 21.50 13.27
C ALA A 9 -18.62 20.10 12.66
N MET A 10 -17.80 20.04 11.61
CA MET A 10 -17.08 18.87 11.10
C MET A 10 -17.81 17.53 11.22
N VAL A 11 -18.55 17.22 10.16
CA VAL A 11 -19.01 15.87 9.83
C VAL A 11 -17.81 14.92 9.79
N GLY A 12 -17.84 13.88 10.64
CA GLY A 12 -17.26 12.56 10.39
C GLY A 12 -15.73 12.45 10.33
N LEU A 13 -15.10 12.20 11.48
CA LEU A 13 -13.77 11.59 11.56
C LEU A 13 -13.87 10.23 12.27
N THR A 14 -14.75 9.35 11.81
CA THR A 14 -14.67 7.94 12.15
C THR A 14 -14.81 7.14 10.87
N SER A 15 -13.80 6.31 10.59
CA SER A 15 -13.74 5.34 9.48
C SER A 15 -13.21 5.85 8.13
N THR A 16 -11.97 6.34 8.10
CA THR A 16 -11.11 6.23 6.89
C THR A 16 -9.72 5.70 7.25
N GLY A 17 -9.64 4.75 8.18
CA GLY A 17 -8.36 4.11 8.55
C GLY A 17 -7.73 3.31 7.42
N GLU A 18 -8.53 2.72 6.54
CA GLU A 18 -8.04 1.74 5.55
C GLU A 18 -7.56 2.39 4.24
N ALA A 19 -8.28 3.39 3.71
CA ALA A 19 -7.93 4.00 2.42
C ALA A 19 -6.72 4.95 2.53
N GLN A 20 -6.58 5.65 3.65
CA GLN A 20 -5.46 6.57 3.88
C GLN A 20 -4.14 5.83 4.13
N THR A 21 -4.21 4.71 4.84
CA THR A 21 -3.05 3.86 5.12
C THR A 21 -2.57 3.17 3.85
N VAL A 22 -3.48 2.66 3.01
CA VAL A 22 -3.14 2.08 1.71
C VAL A 22 -2.51 3.12 0.77
N SER A 23 -3.00 4.36 0.76
CA SER A 23 -2.41 5.44 -0.03
C SER A 23 -1.00 5.82 0.43
N THR A 24 -0.77 5.92 1.75
CA THR A 24 0.57 6.24 2.29
C THR A 24 1.59 5.12 2.03
N CYS A 25 1.15 3.88 2.09
CA CYS A 25 1.89 2.66 1.80
C CYS A 25 2.24 2.52 0.32
N ALA A 26 1.29 2.80 -0.58
CA ALA A 26 1.57 2.95 -2.01
C ALA A 26 2.60 4.05 -2.27
N SER A 27 2.45 5.19 -1.59
CA SER A 27 3.35 6.35 -1.74
C SER A 27 4.79 6.05 -1.33
N LYS A 28 5.01 5.16 -0.35
CA LYS A 28 6.36 4.70 0.04
C LYS A 28 6.98 3.76 -0.98
N LEU A 29 6.15 3.11 -1.78
CA LEU A 29 6.53 2.12 -2.78
C LEU A 29 6.58 2.70 -4.19
N THR A 30 6.21 3.97 -4.39
CA THR A 30 6.31 4.65 -5.69
C THR A 30 7.74 4.60 -6.23
N ALA A 31 8.75 4.75 -5.35
CA ALA A 31 10.16 4.64 -5.74
C ALA A 31 10.57 3.23 -6.22
N CYS A 32 9.77 2.20 -5.91
CA CYS A 32 9.98 0.84 -6.43
C CYS A 32 9.41 0.64 -7.83
N VAL A 33 8.47 1.47 -8.26
CA VAL A 33 7.78 1.34 -9.56
C VAL A 33 8.80 1.47 -10.70
N ASP A 34 9.76 2.39 -10.59
CA ASP A 34 10.86 2.51 -11.56
C ASP A 34 11.71 1.23 -11.68
N TYR A 35 11.77 0.41 -10.62
CA TYR A 35 12.53 -0.83 -10.57
C TYR A 35 11.68 -2.07 -10.85
N ILE A 36 10.38 -1.93 -11.12
CA ILE A 36 9.44 -3.04 -11.25
C ILE A 36 9.77 -3.98 -12.43
N ASN A 37 10.33 -3.41 -13.50
CA ASN A 37 10.73 -4.14 -14.69
C ASN A 37 12.21 -4.54 -14.67
N THR A 38 12.94 -4.22 -13.59
CA THR A 38 14.36 -4.53 -13.52
C THR A 38 14.58 -5.99 -13.19
N THR A 39 15.57 -6.59 -13.86
CA THR A 39 15.97 -7.98 -13.60
C THR A 39 16.97 -8.10 -12.44
N THR A 40 17.49 -6.97 -11.98
CA THR A 40 18.45 -6.84 -10.88
C THR A 40 17.75 -6.61 -9.54
N THR A 41 18.46 -6.83 -8.45
CA THR A 41 17.97 -6.48 -7.11
C THR A 41 17.78 -4.95 -7.02
N PRO A 42 16.57 -4.46 -6.65
CA PRO A 42 16.34 -3.03 -6.47
C PRO A 42 17.21 -2.44 -5.37
N PRO A 43 17.47 -1.13 -5.40
CA PRO A 43 18.21 -0.46 -4.34
C PRO A 43 17.45 -0.50 -3.01
N SER A 44 18.19 -0.36 -1.91
CA SER A 44 17.63 -0.31 -0.55
C SER A 44 16.59 0.79 -0.38
N SER A 45 16.67 1.89 -1.14
CA SER A 45 15.65 2.94 -1.15
C SER A 45 14.25 2.43 -1.54
N CYS A 46 14.17 1.35 -2.29
CA CYS A 46 12.94 0.63 -2.62
C CYS A 46 12.69 -0.54 -1.65
N CYS A 47 13.69 -1.40 -1.44
CA CYS A 47 13.49 -2.63 -0.67
C CYS A 47 13.31 -2.40 0.84
N THR A 48 13.95 -1.38 1.42
CA THR A 48 13.82 -1.06 2.85
C THR A 48 12.39 -0.67 3.22
N PRO A 49 11.75 0.34 2.57
CA PRO A 49 10.38 0.69 2.92
C PRO A 49 9.42 -0.47 2.66
N LEU A 50 9.61 -1.24 1.58
CA LEU A 50 8.82 -2.42 1.31
C LEU A 50 8.92 -3.46 2.42
N LYS A 51 10.13 -3.79 2.84
CA LYS A 51 10.36 -4.76 3.91
C LYS A 51 9.81 -4.26 5.24
N GLN A 52 10.01 -2.99 5.58
CA GLN A 52 9.43 -2.39 6.79
C GLN A 52 7.91 -2.43 6.76
N THR A 53 7.26 -2.09 5.64
CA THR A 53 5.81 -2.19 5.50
C THR A 53 5.37 -3.65 5.67
N VAL A 54 6.09 -4.60 5.11
CA VAL A 54 5.75 -6.01 5.29
C VAL A 54 5.90 -6.49 6.74
N GLU A 55 6.90 -5.97 7.47
CA GLU A 55 7.15 -6.31 8.87
C GLU A 55 6.21 -5.57 9.85
N THR A 56 5.78 -4.36 9.51
CA THR A 56 5.03 -3.46 10.41
C THR A 56 3.54 -3.36 10.06
N ASP A 57 3.24 -3.39 8.76
CA ASP A 57 1.93 -3.08 8.16
C ASP A 57 1.62 -4.03 6.98
N LEU A 58 1.77 -5.34 7.22
CA LEU A 58 1.56 -6.37 6.20
C LEU A 58 0.17 -6.26 5.55
N THR A 59 -0.85 -6.01 6.37
CA THR A 59 -2.24 -5.80 5.95
C THR A 59 -2.35 -4.65 4.95
N CYS A 60 -1.60 -3.57 5.14
CA CYS A 60 -1.59 -2.46 4.20
C CYS A 60 -1.07 -2.89 2.83
N LEU A 61 0.03 -3.61 2.79
CA LEU A 61 0.63 -4.09 1.55
C LEU A 61 -0.30 -5.08 0.84
N CYS A 62 -0.95 -5.97 1.59
CA CYS A 62 -1.95 -6.87 1.02
C CYS A 62 -3.14 -6.09 0.47
N ASN A 63 -3.66 -5.08 1.19
CA ASN A 63 -4.74 -4.24 0.70
C ASN A 63 -4.31 -3.48 -0.57
N LEU A 64 -3.09 -2.96 -0.63
CA LEU A 64 -2.53 -2.32 -1.84
C LEU A 64 -2.53 -3.28 -3.04
N TYR A 65 -2.14 -4.54 -2.83
CA TYR A 65 -2.14 -5.56 -3.89
C TYR A 65 -3.54 -6.03 -4.28
N ASN A 66 -4.45 -6.10 -3.31
CA ASN A 66 -5.83 -6.52 -3.54
C ASN A 66 -6.75 -5.36 -3.96
N THR A 67 -6.27 -4.11 -3.92
CA THR A 67 -7.04 -2.94 -4.35
C THR A 67 -6.92 -2.79 -5.87
N PRO A 68 -7.99 -3.07 -6.64
CA PRO A 68 -7.99 -2.88 -8.08
C PRO A 68 -7.84 -1.41 -8.45
N GLY A 69 -7.19 -1.11 -9.58
CA GLY A 69 -6.95 0.27 -10.03
C GLY A 69 -5.79 0.99 -9.33
N LEU A 70 -5.37 0.58 -8.13
CA LEU A 70 -4.33 1.30 -7.38
C LEU A 70 -2.94 1.06 -7.98
N LEU A 71 -2.54 -0.21 -8.11
CA LEU A 71 -1.30 -0.57 -8.81
C LEU A 71 -1.35 -0.20 -10.30
N GLU A 72 -2.52 -0.33 -10.93
CA GLU A 72 -2.73 0.03 -12.33
C GLU A 72 -2.53 1.53 -12.57
N SER A 73 -2.87 2.39 -11.59
CA SER A 73 -2.56 3.83 -11.64
C SER A 73 -1.06 4.12 -11.69
N PHE A 74 -0.22 3.19 -11.23
CA PHE A 74 1.23 3.23 -11.35
C PHE A 74 1.76 2.43 -12.56
N GLY A 75 0.88 1.85 -13.38
CA GLY A 75 1.26 0.98 -14.49
C GLY A 75 1.86 -0.36 -14.04
N VAL A 76 1.54 -0.80 -12.81
CA VAL A 76 2.07 -2.01 -12.19
C VAL A 76 0.97 -3.04 -12.01
N THR A 77 1.30 -4.31 -12.21
CA THR A 77 0.42 -5.45 -11.90
C THR A 77 0.79 -6.06 -10.55
N VAL A 78 -0.18 -6.74 -9.92
CA VAL A 78 0.05 -7.51 -8.68
C VAL A 78 1.21 -8.50 -8.85
N ALA A 79 1.28 -9.19 -9.98
CA ALA A 79 2.36 -10.12 -10.27
C ALA A 79 3.74 -9.44 -10.30
N GLN A 80 3.85 -8.27 -10.94
CA GLN A 80 5.08 -7.49 -10.95
C GLN A 80 5.46 -6.99 -9.55
N ALA A 81 4.49 -6.53 -8.76
CA ALA A 81 4.72 -6.10 -7.38
C ALA A 81 5.22 -7.26 -6.49
N LEU A 82 4.60 -8.45 -6.59
CA LEU A 82 5.05 -9.65 -5.90
C LEU A 82 6.46 -10.09 -6.34
N ASN A 83 6.75 -9.98 -7.63
CA ASN A 83 8.07 -10.30 -8.17
C ASN A 83 9.14 -9.34 -7.64
N LEU A 84 8.84 -8.04 -7.59
CA LEU A 84 9.73 -7.03 -7.02
C LEU A 84 9.98 -7.28 -5.51
N SER A 85 8.94 -7.57 -4.75
CA SER A 85 9.07 -7.94 -3.33
C SER A 85 9.95 -9.19 -3.14
N THR A 86 9.81 -10.19 -4.02
CA THR A 86 10.67 -11.37 -4.05
C THR A 86 12.13 -11.01 -4.34
N ARG A 87 12.40 -10.09 -5.28
CA ARG A 87 13.75 -9.58 -5.58
C ARG A 87 14.36 -8.83 -4.40
N CYS A 88 13.54 -8.19 -3.59
CA CYS A 88 13.94 -7.55 -2.34
C CYS A 88 14.17 -8.56 -1.18
N GLY A 89 14.00 -9.86 -1.41
CA GLY A 89 14.15 -10.91 -0.40
C GLY A 89 12.94 -11.05 0.53
N VAL A 90 11.78 -10.51 0.13
CA VAL A 90 10.54 -10.58 0.90
C VAL A 90 9.61 -11.56 0.22
N THR A 91 9.60 -12.82 0.66
CA THR A 91 8.76 -13.89 0.09
C THR A 91 7.81 -14.49 1.12
N SER A 92 8.31 -14.72 2.34
CA SER A 92 7.60 -15.42 3.42
C SER A 92 6.32 -14.72 3.89
N ASN A 93 6.31 -13.40 3.88
CA ASN A 93 5.19 -12.59 4.36
C ASN A 93 4.15 -12.25 3.28
N LEU A 94 4.51 -12.36 1.99
CA LEU A 94 3.58 -12.10 0.89
C LEU A 94 2.55 -13.22 0.71
N SER A 95 2.87 -14.42 1.19
CA SER A 95 1.93 -15.55 1.23
C SER A 95 0.64 -15.19 1.96
N SER A 96 0.72 -14.33 2.97
CA SER A 96 -0.44 -13.81 3.71
C SER A 96 -1.30 -12.86 2.87
N CYS A 97 -0.75 -12.26 1.82
CA CYS A 97 -1.50 -11.47 0.83
C CYS A 97 -2.08 -12.33 -0.30
N ASN A 98 -1.47 -13.51 -0.55
CA ASN A 98 -1.90 -14.49 -1.56
C ASN A 98 -2.95 -15.48 -1.01
N GLY A 99 -3.08 -15.58 0.31
CA GLY A 99 -4.02 -16.45 0.99
C GLY A 99 -5.10 -15.66 1.70
N THR A 100 -6.31 -15.69 1.14
CA THR A 100 -7.57 -15.38 1.83
C THR A 100 -7.91 -13.89 1.95
N LEU A 101 -8.52 -13.34 0.89
CA LEU A 101 -9.77 -12.61 1.13
C LEU A 101 -10.80 -13.65 1.63
N PRO A 102 -11.42 -13.48 2.81
CA PRO A 102 -12.65 -14.22 3.13
C PRO A 102 -13.78 -13.86 2.17
#